data_AF-A0A1M7RIC6-F1
#
_entry.id   AF-A0A1M7RIC6-F1
#
_cell.length_a   1.000
_cell.length_b   1.000
_cell.length_c   1.000
_cell.angle_alpha   90.00
_cell.angle_beta   90.00
_cell.angle_gamma   90.00
#
_symmetry.space_group_name_H-M   'P 1'
#
loop_
_entity.id
_entity.type
_entity.pdbx_description
1 polymer ?
#
loop_
_entity_poly.entity_id
_entity_poly.type
_entity_poly.pdbx_seq_one_letter_code
_entity_poly.pdbx_strand_id
1 'polypeptide(L)'
;MDASGLTEETLVKFPHRGRRTATTALVSAGVFGAGVLGAGVLGVAGSASAASTTTEVVAVTSLSTAYGSTAGGTNVVINGKGFNRLDERVAGSVMFGGKQAKSYLVLSDTQISAKAPAGTGSKVRVIVTDLTYTSADTTSDDFTYLEPISVRVPDKTELSAAGGTTVRVTLSGRNLDLSTAAKFTAAKITATVDGTAATIAWASATQATLTAPAGTPSMTHSKVPVVVSTNGVPGPADTTHARYAPVVTKLSVTSGKLAGTAGTSSKPALTITGVGLADADGFWFGKTKGTCTASSGKESTTWTCVNIPSAGVSGPVAVLPRFDDGRVAGVTAGSVYTYTNL
;
A
#
# COMPACT_ATOMS: atom_id res chain seq x y z
N MET A 1 43.12 32.93 30.98
CA MET A 1 41.90 32.99 31.79
C MET A 1 40.75 32.72 30.84
N ASP A 2 40.16 31.55 30.71
CA ASP A 2 40.33 30.26 31.39
C ASP A 2 39.72 29.19 30.47
N ALA A 3 40.21 27.97 30.60
CA ALA A 3 39.72 26.77 29.93
C ALA A 3 38.53 26.16 30.70
N SER A 4 37.62 25.47 30.01
CA SER A 4 36.74 24.36 30.48
C SER A 4 35.66 24.12 29.41
N GLY A 5 35.25 22.92 28.99
CA GLY A 5 35.60 21.56 29.37
C GLY A 5 34.79 20.61 28.47
N LEU A 6 35.41 19.50 28.06
CA LEU A 6 34.81 18.36 27.35
C LEU A 6 34.08 17.47 28.36
N THR A 7 32.94 16.86 27.99
CA THR A 7 32.27 15.82 28.79
C THR A 7 32.30 14.47 28.08
N GLU A 8 32.85 13.49 28.81
CA GLU A 8 33.09 12.08 28.51
C GLU A 8 31.84 11.18 28.55
N GLU A 9 32.07 9.98 28.00
CA GLU A 9 31.30 8.74 28.05
C GLU A 9 30.68 8.39 29.40
N THR A 10 29.49 7.79 29.38
CA THR A 10 28.96 7.03 30.52
C THR A 10 28.86 5.55 30.16
N LEU A 11 29.81 4.81 30.73
CA LEU A 11 29.86 3.36 30.85
C LEU A 11 28.85 2.90 31.91
N VAL A 12 27.85 2.10 31.54
CA VAL A 12 26.93 1.46 32.51
C VAL A 12 27.28 -0.01 32.65
N LYS A 13 27.75 -0.38 33.86
CA LYS A 13 28.09 -1.72 34.31
C LYS A 13 27.04 -2.16 35.34
N PHE A 14 26.38 -3.30 35.14
CA PHE A 14 25.54 -3.95 36.17
C PHE A 14 25.80 -5.47 36.24
N PRO A 15 25.59 -6.11 37.41
CA PRO A 15 26.47 -7.17 37.93
C PRO A 15 25.95 -8.61 37.74
N HIS A 16 26.88 -9.56 37.88
CA HIS A 16 26.63 -11.00 38.02
C HIS A 16 25.98 -11.39 39.36
N ARG A 17 24.91 -12.21 39.32
CA ARG A 17 24.70 -13.44 40.13
C ARG A 17 23.31 -14.04 39.90
N GLY A 18 23.22 -15.37 39.78
CA GLY A 18 21.96 -16.09 39.99
C GLY A 18 21.77 -17.41 39.23
N ARG A 19 22.27 -18.50 39.81
CA ARG A 19 22.11 -19.90 39.39
C ARG A 19 20.66 -20.36 39.61
N ARG A 20 20.02 -21.05 38.65
CA ARG A 20 18.95 -22.05 38.92
C ARG A 20 18.99 -23.21 37.92
N THR A 21 19.09 -24.40 38.52
CA THR A 21 19.02 -25.75 37.99
C THR A 21 17.61 -26.08 37.48
N ALA A 22 17.50 -26.85 36.40
CA ALA A 22 16.34 -27.70 36.13
C ALA A 22 16.77 -28.94 35.33
N THR A 23 16.09 -30.04 35.63
CA THR A 23 16.51 -31.44 35.53
C THR A 23 15.63 -32.19 34.51
N THR A 24 16.12 -33.35 34.02
CA THR A 24 15.39 -34.46 33.34
C THR A 24 15.06 -34.23 31.84
N ALA A 25 15.15 -35.19 30.91
CA ALA A 25 15.11 -36.64 31.01
C ALA A 25 15.87 -37.38 29.88
N LEU A 26 16.22 -38.64 30.15
CA LEU A 26 16.84 -39.62 29.26
C LEU A 26 15.90 -40.10 28.14
N VAL A 27 16.49 -40.50 27.01
CA VAL A 27 16.00 -41.60 26.19
C VAL A 27 17.14 -42.62 26.03
N SER A 28 16.84 -43.86 26.36
CA SER A 28 17.72 -45.02 26.39
C SER A 28 17.46 -45.98 25.22
N ALA A 29 18.51 -46.52 24.61
CA ALA A 29 18.65 -47.84 23.99
C ALA A 29 20.11 -47.96 23.49
N GLY A 30 20.87 -49.05 23.57
CA GLY A 30 20.65 -50.45 23.93
C GLY A 30 22.00 -51.18 23.71
N VAL A 31 22.18 -52.29 24.40
CA VAL A 31 23.43 -53.02 24.74
C VAL A 31 23.98 -53.91 23.62
N PHE A 32 25.31 -54.09 23.53
CA PHE A 32 26.09 -55.33 23.25
C PHE A 32 27.58 -54.95 23.48
N GLY A 33 28.52 -55.71 24.05
CA GLY A 33 28.70 -57.08 24.52
C GLY A 33 30.16 -57.18 25.02
N ALA A 34 30.48 -58.21 25.80
CA ALA A 34 31.61 -58.29 26.72
C ALA A 34 33.05 -58.44 26.13
N GLY A 35 34.03 -57.96 26.92
CA GLY A 35 35.31 -58.60 27.32
C GLY A 35 36.26 -59.25 26.30
N VAL A 36 37.53 -58.84 26.30
CA VAL A 36 38.70 -59.52 26.90
C VAL A 36 40.00 -58.87 26.35
N LEU A 37 40.98 -58.70 27.25
CA LEU A 37 42.31 -58.13 27.04
C LEU A 37 43.17 -58.98 26.09
N GLY A 38 43.74 -58.35 25.07
CA GLY A 38 44.83 -58.88 24.25
C GLY A 38 45.73 -57.74 23.78
N ALA A 39 46.98 -57.74 24.24
CA ALA A 39 47.98 -56.74 23.88
C ALA A 39 48.37 -56.87 22.39
N GLY A 40 48.30 -55.76 21.66
CA GLY A 40 48.76 -55.64 20.28
C GLY A 40 48.92 -54.17 19.91
N VAL A 41 50.16 -53.76 19.69
CA VAL A 41 50.58 -52.40 19.28
C VAL A 41 49.96 -52.05 17.93
N LEU A 42 49.18 -50.96 17.84
CA LEU A 42 48.90 -50.26 16.57
C LEU A 42 48.25 -48.88 16.81
N GLY A 43 48.98 -47.83 16.43
CA GLY A 43 48.45 -46.54 15.96
C GLY A 43 47.67 -45.68 16.96
N VAL A 44 48.27 -44.58 17.39
CA VAL A 44 47.50 -43.37 17.76
C VAL A 44 46.77 -42.87 16.51
N ALA A 45 45.61 -43.43 16.18
CA ALA A 45 44.62 -42.73 15.39
C ALA A 45 44.07 -41.61 16.29
N GLY A 46 44.78 -40.49 16.31
CA GLY A 46 44.15 -39.24 16.68
C GLY A 46 42.96 -39.08 15.75
N SER A 47 41.75 -39.17 16.29
CA SER A 47 40.56 -38.73 15.60
C SER A 47 40.74 -37.23 15.35
N ALA A 48 41.35 -36.89 14.22
CA ALA A 48 41.20 -35.57 13.66
C ALA A 48 39.71 -35.44 13.41
N SER A 49 39.02 -34.71 14.29
CA SER A 49 37.73 -34.14 13.97
C SER A 49 37.94 -33.45 12.64
N ALA A 50 37.43 -34.03 11.54
CA ALA A 50 37.34 -33.33 10.28
C ALA A 50 36.44 -32.13 10.57
N ALA A 51 37.05 -30.99 10.90
CA ALA A 51 36.38 -29.72 10.88
C ALA A 51 35.88 -29.61 9.44
N SER A 52 34.59 -29.86 9.24
CA SER A 52 33.92 -29.47 8.02
C SER A 52 34.02 -27.96 8.01
N THR A 53 35.05 -27.43 7.34
CA THR A 53 35.06 -26.06 6.87
C THR A 53 33.96 -26.02 5.82
N THR A 54 32.72 -25.85 6.27
CA THR A 54 31.65 -25.39 5.40
C THR A 54 32.10 -24.01 4.96
N THR A 55 32.66 -23.93 3.76
CA THR A 55 32.95 -22.66 3.12
C THR A 55 31.64 -21.87 3.12
N GLU A 56 31.60 -20.80 3.91
CA GLU A 56 30.44 -19.93 3.98
C GLU A 56 30.38 -19.15 2.67
N VAL A 57 29.58 -19.66 1.74
CA VAL A 57 29.39 -19.07 0.41
C VAL A 57 28.20 -18.13 0.47
N VAL A 58 28.38 -16.93 -0.07
CA VAL A 58 27.29 -15.96 -0.28
C VAL A 58 26.26 -16.57 -1.21
N ALA A 59 24.99 -16.54 -0.81
CA ALA A 59 23.90 -17.08 -1.63
C ALA A 59 22.69 -16.16 -1.61
N VAL A 60 22.04 -16.00 -2.77
CA VAL A 60 20.74 -15.35 -2.90
C VAL A 60 19.67 -16.44 -3.01
N THR A 61 18.66 -16.38 -2.15
CA THR A 61 17.57 -17.37 -2.11
C THR A 61 16.25 -16.81 -2.61
N SER A 62 16.01 -15.50 -2.47
CA SER A 62 14.85 -14.82 -3.05
C SER A 62 15.01 -13.31 -3.07
N LEU A 63 14.19 -12.65 -3.90
CA LEU A 63 14.00 -11.20 -3.92
C LEU A 63 12.59 -10.87 -3.45
N SER A 64 12.41 -9.77 -2.71
CA SER A 64 11.07 -9.28 -2.33
C SER A 64 10.23 -8.86 -3.53
N THR A 65 10.88 -8.48 -4.63
CA THR A 65 10.27 -8.26 -5.94
C THR A 65 11.24 -8.69 -7.02
N ALA A 66 10.74 -9.43 -8.01
CA ALA A 66 11.48 -9.78 -9.22
C ALA A 66 11.36 -8.70 -10.31
N TYR A 67 10.69 -7.57 -10.02
CA TYR A 67 10.43 -6.51 -10.99
C TYR A 67 10.77 -5.12 -10.44
N GLY A 68 11.23 -4.22 -11.31
CA GLY A 68 11.44 -2.82 -10.97
C GLY A 68 11.35 -1.88 -12.15
N SER A 69 11.36 -0.57 -11.90
CA SER A 69 11.25 0.45 -12.94
C SER A 69 12.55 0.60 -13.72
N THR A 70 12.48 0.75 -15.04
CA THR A 70 13.65 1.08 -15.89
C THR A 70 14.36 2.37 -15.46
N ALA A 71 13.68 3.31 -14.82
CA ALA A 71 14.29 4.51 -14.22
C ALA A 71 15.17 4.22 -12.97
N GLY A 72 15.06 3.00 -12.43
CA GLY A 72 15.70 2.57 -11.19
C GLY A 72 15.04 3.13 -9.93
N GLY A 73 15.66 2.87 -8.78
CA GLY A 73 15.17 3.32 -7.46
C GLY A 73 14.21 2.36 -6.78
N THR A 74 13.80 1.27 -7.43
CA THR A 74 13.03 0.19 -6.80
C THR A 74 13.83 -0.40 -5.63
N ASN A 75 13.21 -0.43 -4.45
CA ASN A 75 13.81 -1.09 -3.28
C ASN A 75 13.54 -2.59 -3.35
N VAL A 76 14.60 -3.38 -3.25
CA VAL A 76 14.58 -4.83 -3.31
C VAL A 76 15.22 -5.36 -2.03
N VAL A 77 14.48 -6.14 -1.26
CA VAL A 77 15.05 -6.91 -0.15
C VAL A 77 15.53 -8.24 -0.73
N ILE A 78 16.84 -8.44 -0.66
CA ILE A 78 17.54 -9.64 -1.10
C ILE A 78 17.66 -10.55 0.11
N ASN A 79 17.06 -11.73 0.03
CA ASN A 79 17.17 -12.75 1.07
C ASN A 79 18.22 -13.78 0.68
N GLY A 80 18.96 -14.29 1.66
CA GLY A 80 20.11 -15.14 1.39
C GLY A 80 20.85 -15.60 2.63
N LYS A 81 22.17 -15.80 2.47
CA LYS A 81 23.11 -16.19 3.52
C LYS A 81 24.49 -15.59 3.26
N GLY A 82 25.28 -15.40 4.33
CA GLY A 82 26.66 -14.94 4.25
C GLY A 82 26.77 -13.44 3.97
N PHE A 83 25.76 -12.65 4.33
CA PHE A 83 25.74 -11.21 4.06
C PHE A 83 26.46 -10.37 5.11
N ASN A 84 26.74 -10.93 6.29
CA ASN A 84 27.42 -10.23 7.38
C ASN A 84 28.85 -9.75 7.04
N ARG A 85 29.46 -10.29 5.98
CA ARG A 85 30.82 -9.96 5.52
C ARG A 85 30.84 -8.81 4.51
N LEU A 86 29.67 -8.40 3.99
CA LEU A 86 29.60 -7.31 3.04
C LEU A 86 29.82 -5.97 3.73
N ASP A 87 30.77 -5.20 3.23
CA ASP A 87 30.93 -3.79 3.57
C ASP A 87 30.11 -2.94 2.60
N GLU A 88 29.13 -2.20 3.12
CA GLU A 88 28.24 -1.29 2.38
C GLU A 88 28.96 -0.15 1.63
N ARG A 89 30.23 0.12 1.97
CA ARG A 89 31.08 1.13 1.31
C ARG A 89 31.75 0.59 0.06
N VAL A 90 31.83 -0.73 -0.09
CA VAL A 90 32.51 -1.36 -1.22
C VAL A 90 31.59 -1.31 -2.44
N ALA A 91 32.05 -0.61 -3.47
CA ALA A 91 31.37 -0.56 -4.74
C ALA A 91 31.41 -1.94 -5.41
N GLY A 92 30.26 -2.39 -5.93
CA GLY A 92 30.15 -3.64 -6.69
C GLY A 92 29.78 -4.88 -5.87
N SER A 93 29.62 -4.78 -4.55
CA SER A 93 29.18 -5.94 -3.73
C SER A 93 27.74 -6.37 -4.03
N VAL A 94 26.90 -5.44 -4.49
CA VAL A 94 25.54 -5.74 -4.98
C VAL A 94 25.38 -5.15 -6.38
N MET A 95 25.11 -6.01 -7.34
CA MET A 95 24.97 -5.64 -8.76
C MET A 95 23.66 -6.17 -9.34
N PHE A 96 23.07 -5.39 -10.25
CA PHE A 96 21.90 -5.75 -11.05
C PHE A 96 22.32 -5.75 -12.52
N GLY A 97 22.43 -6.92 -13.14
CA GLY A 97 22.81 -7.03 -14.55
C GLY A 97 24.14 -6.36 -14.90
N GLY A 98 25.12 -6.44 -14.00
CA GLY A 98 26.42 -5.81 -14.16
C GLY A 98 26.48 -4.31 -13.80
N LYS A 99 25.36 -3.70 -13.36
CA LYS A 99 25.35 -2.33 -12.83
C LYS A 99 25.29 -2.33 -11.32
N GLN A 100 26.10 -1.50 -10.69
CA GLN A 100 26.10 -1.35 -9.22
C GLN A 100 24.74 -0.85 -8.72
N ALA A 101 24.27 -1.39 -7.58
CA ALA A 101 23.13 -0.85 -6.85
C ALA A 101 23.36 0.64 -6.49
N LYS A 102 22.29 1.47 -6.52
CA LYS A 102 22.40 2.89 -6.14
C LYS A 102 22.84 3.06 -4.69
N SER A 103 22.38 2.16 -3.84
CA SER A 103 22.70 2.06 -2.41
C SER A 103 22.26 0.68 -1.93
N TYR A 104 22.93 0.13 -0.93
CA TYR A 104 22.41 -1.02 -0.18
C TYR A 104 22.76 -0.91 1.29
N LEU A 105 21.98 -1.59 2.12
CA LEU A 105 22.16 -1.71 3.56
C LEU A 105 22.06 -3.19 3.92
N VAL A 106 23.07 -3.71 4.62
CA VAL A 106 23.03 -5.05 5.17
C VAL A 106 22.21 -5.01 6.45
N LEU A 107 21.05 -5.67 6.47
CA LEU A 107 20.15 -5.69 7.63
C LEU A 107 20.52 -6.81 8.60
N SER A 108 20.91 -7.96 8.05
CA SER A 108 21.34 -9.14 8.80
C SER A 108 22.18 -10.04 7.88
N ASP A 109 22.69 -11.14 8.42
CA ASP A 109 23.39 -12.16 7.62
C ASP A 109 22.53 -12.76 6.48
N THR A 110 21.21 -12.62 6.58
CA THR A 110 20.26 -13.22 5.63
C THR A 110 19.45 -12.19 4.86
N GLN A 111 19.61 -10.89 5.11
CA GLN A 111 18.86 -9.84 4.42
C GLN A 111 19.71 -8.61 4.07
N ILE A 112 19.59 -8.17 2.82
CA ILE A 112 20.11 -6.89 2.31
C ILE A 112 18.94 -6.09 1.75
N SER A 113 18.84 -4.80 2.07
CA SER A 113 17.95 -3.87 1.36
C SER A 113 18.76 -3.10 0.33
N ALA A 114 18.47 -3.26 -0.96
CA ALA A 114 19.19 -2.61 -2.05
C ALA A 114 18.27 -1.78 -2.95
N LYS A 115 18.75 -0.65 -3.46
CA LYS A 115 18.06 0.16 -4.47
C LYS A 115 18.59 -0.17 -5.86
N ALA A 116 17.73 -0.69 -6.71
CA ALA A 116 18.06 -1.04 -8.09
C ALA A 116 18.53 0.20 -8.90
N PRO A 117 19.57 0.08 -9.73
CA PRO A 117 19.99 1.13 -10.65
C PRO A 117 19.01 1.30 -11.81
N ALA A 118 19.26 2.31 -12.66
CA ALA A 118 18.52 2.45 -13.92
C ALA A 118 18.95 1.34 -14.90
N GLY A 119 17.96 0.69 -15.50
CA GLY A 119 18.13 -0.53 -16.28
C GLY A 119 17.24 -0.56 -17.52
N THR A 120 17.39 -1.63 -18.29
CA THR A 120 16.64 -1.89 -19.53
C THR A 120 15.74 -3.09 -19.34
N GLY A 121 14.63 -3.17 -20.08
CA GLY A 121 13.51 -4.11 -19.90
C GLY A 121 13.78 -5.60 -20.10
N SER A 122 15.01 -6.04 -19.92
CA SER A 122 15.46 -7.42 -20.00
C SER A 122 15.55 -8.02 -18.60
N LYS A 123 15.42 -9.34 -18.53
CA LYS A 123 15.74 -10.11 -17.33
C LYS A 123 17.25 -10.00 -17.06
N VAL A 124 17.63 -9.61 -15.86
CA VAL A 124 19.00 -9.48 -15.39
C VAL A 124 19.20 -10.25 -14.10
N ARG A 125 20.43 -10.66 -13.82
CA ARG A 125 20.80 -11.31 -12.56
C ARG A 125 21.06 -10.30 -11.45
N VAL A 126 20.61 -10.57 -10.24
CA VAL A 126 21.08 -9.90 -9.03
C VAL A 126 22.26 -10.68 -8.46
N ILE A 127 23.40 -10.01 -8.33
CA ILE A 127 24.66 -10.62 -7.90
C ILE A 127 25.05 -10.01 -6.58
N VAL A 128 25.34 -10.87 -5.60
CA VAL A 128 25.93 -10.46 -4.34
C VAL A 128 27.33 -11.05 -4.26
N THR A 129 28.32 -10.19 -4.11
CA THR A 129 29.72 -10.55 -4.03
C THR A 129 30.28 -10.05 -2.71
N ASP A 130 30.74 -10.99 -1.89
CA ASP A 130 31.70 -10.73 -0.83
C ASP A 130 33.12 -10.73 -1.44
N LEU A 131 34.10 -10.18 -0.73
CA LEU A 131 35.50 -10.05 -1.14
C LEU A 131 36.09 -11.33 -1.75
N THR A 132 35.61 -12.50 -1.32
CA THR A 132 36.10 -13.82 -1.77
C THR A 132 35.09 -14.62 -2.60
N TYR A 133 33.78 -14.44 -2.36
CA TYR A 133 32.74 -15.31 -2.93
C TYR A 133 31.65 -14.51 -3.64
N THR A 134 31.21 -15.02 -4.78
CA THR A 134 30.08 -14.49 -5.54
C THR A 134 28.92 -15.46 -5.48
N SER A 135 27.71 -14.93 -5.33
CA SER A 135 26.49 -15.74 -5.35
C SER A 135 26.36 -16.53 -6.65
N ALA A 136 25.90 -17.78 -6.52
CA ALA A 136 25.56 -18.62 -7.68
C ALA A 136 24.42 -17.98 -8.50
N ASP A 137 24.38 -18.30 -9.79
CA ASP A 137 23.31 -17.88 -10.70
C ASP A 137 22.10 -18.82 -10.55
N THR A 138 20.96 -18.25 -10.15
CA THR A 138 19.72 -19.00 -9.91
C THR A 138 18.51 -18.24 -10.43
N THR A 139 17.41 -18.93 -10.73
CA THR A 139 16.16 -18.24 -11.09
C THR A 139 15.57 -17.39 -9.95
N SER A 140 16.06 -17.55 -8.72
CA SER A 140 15.61 -16.78 -7.56
C SER A 140 16.20 -15.38 -7.49
N ASP A 141 17.28 -15.11 -8.22
CA ASP A 141 17.95 -13.81 -8.31
C ASP A 141 17.65 -13.07 -9.62
N ASP A 142 16.77 -13.63 -10.45
CA ASP A 142 16.28 -13.00 -11.68
C ASP A 142 15.45 -11.73 -11.35
N PHE A 143 15.85 -10.61 -11.95
CA PHE A 143 15.19 -9.32 -11.83
C PHE A 143 14.90 -8.74 -13.20
N THR A 144 13.67 -8.33 -13.46
CA THR A 144 13.24 -7.76 -14.75
C THR A 144 12.88 -6.30 -14.59
N TYR A 145 13.51 -5.43 -15.38
CA TYR A 145 13.05 -4.05 -15.44
C TYR A 145 11.78 -3.96 -16.30
N LEU A 146 10.83 -3.16 -15.86
CA LEU A 146 9.60 -2.87 -16.58
C LEU A 146 9.54 -1.37 -16.86
N GLU A 147 9.11 -1.02 -18.06
CA GLU A 147 8.76 0.35 -18.37
C GLU A 147 7.48 0.72 -17.62
N PRO A 148 7.44 1.85 -16.89
CA PRO A 148 6.26 2.22 -16.12
C PRO A 148 5.02 2.39 -17.00
N ILE A 149 3.92 1.75 -16.61
CA ILE A 149 2.61 1.99 -17.21
C ILE A 149 2.12 3.40 -16.86
N SER A 150 1.64 4.15 -17.84
CA SER A 150 1.05 5.47 -17.64
C SER A 150 -0.47 5.37 -17.67
N VAL A 151 -1.12 6.10 -16.76
CA VAL A 151 -2.57 6.24 -16.68
C VAL A 151 -2.97 7.68 -16.99
N ARG A 152 -4.05 7.85 -17.76
CA ARG A 152 -4.73 9.13 -17.94
C ARG A 152 -6.17 9.01 -17.50
N VAL A 153 -6.53 9.78 -16.49
CA VAL A 153 -7.89 9.91 -15.99
C VAL A 153 -8.61 11.01 -16.78
N PRO A 154 -9.92 10.85 -17.11
CA PRO A 154 -10.69 11.90 -17.75
C PRO A 154 -10.70 13.20 -16.94
N ASP A 155 -10.69 14.33 -17.65
CA ASP A 155 -10.67 15.64 -17.02
C ASP A 155 -11.90 15.86 -16.12
N LYS A 156 -11.68 16.54 -14.99
CA LYS A 156 -12.74 16.89 -14.02
C LYS A 156 -13.48 15.67 -13.43
N THR A 157 -12.82 14.53 -13.33
CA THR A 157 -13.39 13.33 -12.70
C THR A 157 -13.74 13.59 -11.23
N GLU A 158 -15.01 13.35 -10.87
CA GLU A 158 -15.51 13.40 -9.50
C GLU A 158 -15.75 11.98 -8.98
N LEU A 159 -15.03 11.61 -7.92
CA LEU A 159 -15.14 10.32 -7.25
C LEU A 159 -16.06 10.47 -6.04
N SER A 160 -16.98 9.53 -5.85
CA SER A 160 -17.84 9.48 -4.66
C SER A 160 -16.97 9.25 -3.43
N ALA A 161 -17.11 10.08 -2.39
CA ALA A 161 -16.46 9.84 -1.10
C ALA A 161 -16.86 8.50 -0.47
N ALA A 162 -18.06 8.00 -0.78
CA ALA A 162 -18.51 6.67 -0.36
C ALA A 162 -17.89 5.53 -1.20
N GLY A 163 -17.10 5.85 -2.23
CA GLY A 163 -16.52 4.90 -3.18
C GLY A 163 -17.50 4.43 -4.25
N GLY A 164 -17.05 3.47 -5.05
CA GLY A 164 -17.85 2.78 -6.07
C GLY A 164 -17.96 3.51 -7.41
N THR A 165 -17.43 4.74 -7.52
CA THR A 165 -17.41 5.46 -8.80
C THR A 165 -16.57 4.69 -9.82
N THR A 166 -17.18 4.35 -10.96
CA THR A 166 -16.50 3.73 -12.08
C THR A 166 -16.07 4.78 -13.10
N VAL A 167 -14.79 4.73 -13.49
CA VAL A 167 -14.17 5.68 -14.41
C VAL A 167 -13.43 4.91 -15.49
N ARG A 168 -13.67 5.24 -16.76
CA ARG A 168 -12.91 4.67 -17.88
C ARG A 168 -11.60 5.44 -18.04
N VAL A 169 -10.49 4.82 -17.67
CA VAL A 169 -9.14 5.39 -17.76
C VAL A 169 -8.45 4.90 -19.02
N THR A 170 -7.56 5.73 -19.57
CA THR A 170 -6.68 5.34 -20.69
C THR A 170 -5.35 4.87 -20.14
N LEU A 171 -4.89 3.71 -20.60
CA LEU A 171 -3.62 3.12 -20.22
C LEU A 171 -2.68 3.16 -21.42
N SER A 172 -1.42 3.46 -21.16
CA SER A 172 -0.35 3.42 -22.17
C SER A 172 0.94 2.91 -21.55
N GLY A 173 1.73 2.20 -22.33
CA GLY A 173 3.01 1.65 -21.90
C GLY A 173 3.74 1.13 -23.11
N ARG A 174 5.05 1.30 -23.14
CA ARG A 174 5.89 0.70 -24.17
C ARG A 174 6.20 -0.74 -23.77
N ASN A 175 6.30 -1.62 -24.78
CA ASN A 175 6.50 -3.07 -24.61
C ASN A 175 5.48 -3.76 -23.69
N LEU A 176 4.29 -3.16 -23.54
CA LEU A 176 3.19 -3.70 -22.74
C LEU A 176 2.02 -4.05 -23.65
N ASP A 177 1.69 -5.34 -23.69
CA ASP A 177 0.57 -5.84 -24.48
C ASP A 177 -0.65 -6.09 -23.59
N LEU A 178 -1.67 -5.26 -23.75
CA LEU A 178 -2.96 -5.39 -23.05
C LEU A 178 -4.09 -5.76 -24.01
N SER A 179 -3.78 -6.34 -25.17
CA SER A 179 -4.75 -6.57 -26.27
C SER A 179 -5.94 -7.45 -25.89
N THR A 180 -5.82 -8.24 -24.81
CA THR A 180 -6.88 -9.11 -24.29
C THR A 180 -6.95 -9.04 -22.76
N ALA A 181 -8.10 -9.41 -22.19
CA ALA A 181 -8.28 -9.53 -20.75
C ALA A 181 -7.27 -10.49 -20.11
N ALA A 182 -6.94 -11.60 -20.79
CA ALA A 182 -5.96 -12.57 -20.30
C ALA A 182 -4.56 -11.94 -20.15
N LYS A 183 -4.12 -11.13 -21.12
CA LYS A 183 -2.84 -10.43 -21.05
C LYS A 183 -2.84 -9.35 -19.97
N PHE A 184 -3.96 -8.65 -19.79
CA PHE A 184 -4.13 -7.69 -18.69
C PHE A 184 -3.98 -8.35 -17.32
N THR A 185 -4.61 -9.52 -17.11
CA THR A 185 -4.46 -10.29 -15.88
C THR A 185 -3.04 -10.83 -15.72
N ALA A 186 -2.41 -11.33 -16.79
CA ALA A 186 -1.03 -11.82 -16.76
C ALA A 186 -0.01 -10.72 -16.41
N ALA A 187 -0.27 -9.49 -16.85
CA ALA A 187 0.53 -8.31 -16.50
C ALA A 187 0.34 -7.85 -15.03
N LYS A 188 -0.61 -8.45 -14.30
CA LYS A 188 -0.95 -8.12 -12.90
C LYS A 188 -1.18 -6.62 -12.71
N ILE A 189 -2.03 -6.05 -13.56
CA ILE A 189 -2.37 -4.63 -13.49
C ILE A 189 -3.16 -4.37 -12.21
N THR A 190 -2.65 -3.45 -11.38
CA THR A 190 -3.32 -2.98 -10.15
C THR A 190 -3.39 -1.47 -10.16
N ALA A 191 -4.26 -0.89 -9.34
CA ALA A 191 -4.41 0.55 -9.23
C ALA A 191 -4.57 1.00 -7.79
N THR A 192 -4.15 2.23 -7.51
CA THR A 192 -4.45 2.93 -6.26
C THR A 192 -5.01 4.32 -6.57
N VAL A 193 -5.90 4.79 -5.68
CA VAL A 193 -6.40 6.16 -5.65
C VAL A 193 -6.07 6.70 -4.27
N ASP A 194 -5.26 7.75 -4.21
CA ASP A 194 -4.75 8.32 -2.96
C ASP A 194 -4.06 7.28 -2.06
N GLY A 195 -3.28 6.38 -2.68
CA GLY A 195 -2.60 5.28 -2.00
C GLY A 195 -3.50 4.11 -1.58
N THR A 196 -4.82 4.26 -1.64
CA THR A 196 -5.78 3.18 -1.32
C THR A 196 -6.02 2.29 -2.53
N ALA A 197 -6.04 0.97 -2.32
CA ALA A 197 -6.26 0.01 -3.40
C ALA A 197 -7.61 0.25 -4.10
N ALA A 198 -7.56 0.34 -5.43
CA ALA A 198 -8.72 0.51 -6.30
C ALA A 198 -8.87 -0.73 -7.19
N THR A 199 -10.11 -1.11 -7.50
CA THR A 199 -10.35 -2.19 -8.47
C THR A 199 -10.14 -1.65 -9.87
N ILE A 200 -9.41 -2.38 -10.71
CA ILE A 200 -9.22 -2.03 -12.11
C ILE A 200 -9.53 -3.26 -12.98
N ALA A 201 -10.43 -3.09 -13.94
CA ALA A 201 -10.88 -4.16 -14.82
C ALA A 201 -10.55 -3.83 -16.28
N TRP A 202 -10.14 -4.85 -17.04
CA TRP A 202 -9.87 -4.69 -18.47
C TRP A 202 -11.14 -4.26 -19.21
N ALA A 203 -10.99 -3.30 -20.12
CA ALA A 203 -12.08 -2.85 -20.98
C ALA A 203 -11.73 -2.93 -22.47
N SER A 204 -10.50 -2.59 -22.84
CA SER A 204 -9.95 -2.78 -24.19
C SER A 204 -8.42 -2.73 -24.14
N ALA A 205 -7.76 -2.83 -25.30
CA ALA A 205 -6.31 -2.77 -25.41
C ALA A 205 -5.66 -1.50 -24.80
N THR A 206 -6.40 -0.38 -24.74
CA THR A 206 -5.88 0.91 -24.23
C THR A 206 -6.73 1.49 -23.12
N GLN A 207 -7.76 0.78 -22.66
CA GLN A 207 -8.66 1.30 -21.63
C GLN A 207 -8.95 0.26 -20.55
N ALA A 208 -9.14 0.75 -19.34
CA ALA A 208 -9.60 -0.02 -18.21
C ALA A 208 -10.72 0.73 -17.48
N THR A 209 -11.57 -0.02 -16.79
CA THR A 209 -12.57 0.53 -15.87
C THR A 209 -11.98 0.50 -14.47
N LEU A 210 -11.73 1.68 -13.91
CA LEU A 210 -11.28 1.88 -12.54
C LEU A 210 -12.49 2.11 -11.64
N THR A 211 -12.61 1.36 -10.55
CA THR A 211 -13.60 1.60 -9.50
C THR A 211 -12.89 2.20 -8.30
N ALA A 212 -13.20 3.46 -7.99
CA ALA A 212 -12.58 4.17 -6.88
C ALA A 212 -13.04 3.59 -5.52
N PRO A 213 -12.12 3.42 -4.55
CA PRO A 213 -12.47 3.10 -3.18
C PRO A 213 -13.18 4.28 -2.51
N ALA A 214 -13.67 4.07 -1.28
CA ALA A 214 -14.08 5.19 -0.44
C ALA A 214 -12.88 6.07 -0.12
N GLY A 215 -13.12 7.37 0.05
CA GLY A 215 -12.05 8.33 0.29
C GLY A 215 -12.57 9.65 0.83
N THR A 216 -11.63 10.49 1.22
CA THR A 216 -11.93 11.75 1.92
C THR A 216 -11.98 12.90 0.91
N PRO A 217 -13.09 13.65 0.83
CA PRO A 217 -13.14 14.90 0.07
C PRO A 217 -12.14 15.91 0.62
N SER A 218 -11.39 16.55 -0.27
CA SER A 218 -10.51 17.64 0.10
C SER A 218 -11.29 18.96 0.20
N MET A 219 -11.04 19.73 1.27
CA MET A 219 -11.57 21.08 1.45
C MET A 219 -10.96 22.10 0.47
N THR A 220 -9.78 21.83 -0.08
CA THR A 220 -9.02 22.71 -0.99
C THR A 220 -9.19 22.31 -2.46
N HIS A 221 -10.16 21.46 -2.77
CA HIS A 221 -10.37 20.87 -4.10
C HIS A 221 -9.12 20.13 -4.63
N SER A 222 -8.26 19.69 -3.72
CA SER A 222 -7.02 19.00 -4.06
C SER A 222 -7.35 17.76 -4.87
N LYS A 223 -6.56 17.57 -5.92
CA LYS A 223 -6.66 16.41 -6.77
C LYS A 223 -5.97 15.25 -6.09
N VAL A 224 -6.50 14.05 -6.29
CA VAL A 224 -5.98 12.82 -5.71
C VAL A 224 -5.11 12.09 -6.73
N PRO A 225 -3.95 11.54 -6.32
CA PRO A 225 -3.11 10.76 -7.21
C PRO A 225 -3.81 9.46 -7.59
N VAL A 226 -3.88 9.17 -8.89
CA VAL A 226 -4.24 7.86 -9.42
C VAL A 226 -2.97 7.20 -9.98
N VAL A 227 -2.63 6.03 -9.46
CA VAL A 227 -1.47 5.26 -9.88
C VAL A 227 -1.92 3.91 -10.40
N VAL A 228 -1.36 3.49 -11.53
CA VAL A 228 -1.52 2.13 -12.04
C VAL A 228 -0.15 1.45 -12.02
N SER A 229 -0.13 0.18 -11.66
CA SER A 229 1.09 -0.61 -11.52
C SER A 229 1.04 -1.85 -12.38
N THR A 230 2.20 -2.35 -12.79
CA THR A 230 2.37 -3.60 -13.55
C THR A 230 3.34 -4.50 -12.80
N ASN A 231 2.94 -5.72 -12.46
CA ASN A 231 3.73 -6.61 -11.58
C ASN A 231 4.26 -5.91 -10.31
N GLY A 232 3.47 -4.99 -9.74
CA GLY A 232 3.85 -4.22 -8.56
C GLY A 232 4.79 -3.03 -8.82
N VAL A 233 5.25 -2.81 -10.06
CA VAL A 233 6.02 -1.61 -10.44
C VAL A 233 5.06 -0.45 -10.71
N PRO A 234 5.09 0.63 -9.92
CA PRO A 234 4.18 1.76 -10.09
C PRO A 234 4.55 2.63 -11.29
N GLY A 235 3.51 3.06 -12.00
CA GLY A 235 3.53 4.12 -12.99
C GLY A 235 3.70 5.52 -12.40
N PRO A 236 3.93 6.55 -13.23
CA PRO A 236 3.73 7.93 -12.83
C PRO A 236 2.28 8.16 -12.39
N ALA A 237 2.09 8.93 -11.32
CA ALA A 237 0.77 9.27 -10.80
C ALA A 237 0.09 10.34 -11.67
N ASP A 238 -1.17 10.13 -12.02
CA ASP A 238 -2.06 11.20 -12.48
C ASP A 238 -2.56 11.97 -11.26
N THR A 239 -2.05 13.19 -11.07
CA THR A 239 -2.33 14.03 -9.89
C THR A 239 -3.25 15.20 -10.20
N THR A 240 -3.82 15.30 -11.40
CA THR A 240 -4.46 16.55 -11.87
C THR A 240 -5.94 16.43 -12.19
N HIS A 241 -6.45 15.21 -12.43
CA HIS A 241 -7.78 15.07 -13.04
C HIS A 241 -8.88 14.56 -12.10
N ALA A 242 -8.55 13.84 -11.02
CA ALA A 242 -9.54 13.25 -10.10
C ALA A 242 -9.60 13.96 -8.75
N ARG A 243 -10.77 14.01 -8.11
CA ARG A 243 -10.94 14.38 -6.70
C ARG A 243 -12.12 13.64 -6.09
N TYR A 244 -12.13 13.47 -4.77
CA TYR A 244 -13.32 13.02 -4.06
C TYR A 244 -14.33 14.16 -3.85
N ALA A 245 -15.59 13.89 -4.16
CA ALA A 245 -16.73 14.76 -3.93
C ALA A 245 -17.56 14.22 -2.74
N PRO A 246 -18.05 15.09 -1.86
CA PRO A 246 -18.96 14.68 -0.80
C PRO A 246 -20.28 14.17 -1.38
N VAL A 247 -20.90 13.24 -0.68
CA VAL A 247 -22.12 12.58 -1.16
C VAL A 247 -23.11 12.35 -0.03
N VAL A 248 -24.39 12.50 -0.34
CA VAL A 248 -25.48 11.96 0.48
C VAL A 248 -25.68 10.50 0.07
N THR A 249 -25.71 9.59 1.04
CA THR A 249 -25.90 8.15 0.80
C THR A 249 -27.30 7.69 1.13
N LYS A 250 -28.00 8.38 2.05
CA LYS A 250 -29.34 7.99 2.46
C LYS A 250 -30.16 9.17 2.96
N LEU A 251 -31.43 9.19 2.57
CA LEU A 251 -32.50 9.96 3.19
C LEU A 251 -33.38 9.00 4.01
N SER A 252 -33.80 9.39 5.21
CA SER A 252 -34.71 8.55 6.02
C SER A 252 -36.10 8.40 5.39
N VAL A 253 -36.51 9.40 4.60
CA VAL A 253 -37.71 9.41 3.77
C VAL A 253 -37.36 10.01 2.42
N THR A 254 -37.87 9.43 1.33
CA THR A 254 -37.55 9.85 -0.05
C THR A 254 -38.68 10.60 -0.75
N SER A 255 -39.78 10.87 -0.03
CA SER A 255 -40.90 11.65 -0.56
C SER A 255 -41.67 12.36 0.54
N GLY A 256 -42.48 13.33 0.13
CA GLY A 256 -43.43 14.02 1.00
C GLY A 256 -44.18 15.14 0.30
N LYS A 257 -44.96 15.88 1.07
CA LYS A 257 -45.98 16.82 0.57
C LYS A 257 -45.36 18.03 -0.12
N LEU A 258 -46.03 18.53 -1.14
CA LEU A 258 -45.65 19.76 -1.84
C LEU A 258 -45.55 20.99 -0.92
N ALA A 259 -46.42 21.04 0.11
CA ALA A 259 -46.41 22.10 1.12
C ALA A 259 -45.19 22.08 2.05
N GLY A 260 -44.30 21.10 1.93
CA GLY A 260 -43.20 20.86 2.86
C GLY A 260 -43.64 19.99 4.05
N THR A 261 -42.67 19.66 4.90
CA THR A 261 -42.91 18.83 6.09
C THR A 261 -42.18 19.44 7.28
N ALA A 262 -42.94 19.70 8.34
CA ALA A 262 -42.39 20.13 9.62
C ALA A 262 -42.20 18.92 10.55
N GLY A 263 -41.07 18.90 11.24
CA GLY A 263 -40.74 17.99 12.32
C GLY A 263 -40.30 18.78 13.54
N THR A 264 -39.78 18.06 14.54
CA THR A 264 -39.24 18.64 15.77
C THR A 264 -37.83 18.10 16.01
N SER A 265 -37.08 18.68 16.95
CA SER A 265 -35.75 18.16 17.30
C SER A 265 -35.79 16.70 17.80
N SER A 266 -36.88 16.29 18.46
CA SER A 266 -37.07 14.91 18.95
C SER A 266 -37.64 13.96 17.90
N LYS A 267 -38.30 14.50 16.86
CA LYS A 267 -38.85 13.74 15.73
C LYS A 267 -38.63 14.54 14.44
N PRO A 268 -37.43 14.47 13.86
CA PRO A 268 -37.11 15.27 12.68
C PRO A 268 -37.97 14.85 11.48
N ALA A 269 -38.20 15.78 10.56
CA ALA A 269 -38.93 15.50 9.32
C ALA A 269 -38.09 14.63 8.37
N LEU A 270 -36.77 14.79 8.41
CA LEU A 270 -35.84 14.02 7.60
C LEU A 270 -34.51 13.86 8.34
N THR A 271 -33.92 12.67 8.26
CA THR A 271 -32.52 12.42 8.58
C THR A 271 -31.75 12.16 7.29
N ILE A 272 -30.61 12.84 7.13
CA ILE A 272 -29.70 12.75 6.00
C ILE A 272 -28.43 12.06 6.49
N THR A 273 -27.97 11.05 5.78
CA THR A 273 -26.69 10.38 6.02
C THR A 273 -25.82 10.49 4.78
N GLY A 274 -24.51 10.71 4.96
CA GLY A 274 -23.57 10.81 3.85
C GLY A 274 -22.12 10.81 4.30
N VAL A 275 -21.22 11.02 3.34
CA VAL A 275 -19.77 11.06 3.55
C VAL A 275 -19.23 12.41 3.07
N GLY A 276 -18.34 13.02 3.87
CA GLY A 276 -17.77 14.34 3.57
C GLY A 276 -18.75 15.50 3.75
N LEU A 277 -19.81 15.30 4.55
CA LEU A 277 -20.80 16.35 4.87
C LEU A 277 -20.30 17.35 5.91
N ALA A 278 -19.04 17.22 6.32
CA ALA A 278 -18.42 18.11 7.28
C ALA A 278 -18.32 19.54 6.72
N ASP A 279 -18.59 20.52 7.58
CA ASP A 279 -18.57 21.96 7.27
C ASP A 279 -19.60 22.42 6.22
N ALA A 280 -20.62 21.61 5.94
CA ALA A 280 -21.76 22.09 5.15
C ALA A 280 -22.49 23.23 5.90
N ASP A 281 -22.88 24.28 5.19
CA ASP A 281 -23.70 25.40 5.72
C ASP A 281 -25.21 25.03 5.83
N GLY A 282 -25.55 23.85 5.33
CA GLY A 282 -26.90 23.31 5.37
C GLY A 282 -27.22 22.53 4.11
N PHE A 283 -28.50 22.19 3.95
CA PHE A 283 -28.98 21.36 2.85
C PHE A 283 -30.06 22.08 2.04
N TRP A 284 -29.96 21.93 0.73
CA TRP A 284 -30.90 22.51 -0.23
C TRP A 284 -31.69 21.39 -0.89
N PHE A 285 -33.01 21.59 -0.93
CA PHE A 285 -33.98 20.75 -1.63
C PHE A 285 -34.22 21.40 -2.99
N GLY A 286 -33.45 20.97 -4.00
CA GLY A 286 -33.34 21.67 -5.27
C GLY A 286 -32.74 23.06 -5.08
N LYS A 287 -33.59 24.09 -5.13
CA LYS A 287 -33.16 25.50 -4.99
C LYS A 287 -33.44 26.10 -3.61
N THR A 288 -34.22 25.44 -2.77
CA THR A 288 -34.70 26.00 -1.50
C THR A 288 -33.92 25.42 -0.32
N LYS A 289 -33.41 26.28 0.57
CA LYS A 289 -32.70 25.84 1.78
C LYS A 289 -33.70 25.24 2.78
N GLY A 290 -33.39 24.06 3.31
CA GLY A 290 -34.12 23.50 4.46
C GLY A 290 -33.47 23.86 5.78
N THR A 291 -34.18 23.64 6.88
CA THR A 291 -33.64 23.86 8.23
C THR A 291 -33.08 22.55 8.76
N CYS A 292 -31.78 22.35 8.55
CA CYS A 292 -31.06 21.14 8.93
C CYS A 292 -29.89 21.44 9.86
N THR A 293 -29.66 20.56 10.82
CA THR A 293 -28.60 20.66 11.83
C THR A 293 -27.78 19.37 11.87
N ALA A 294 -26.47 19.50 12.02
CA ALA A 294 -25.57 18.36 12.16
C ALA A 294 -25.83 17.64 13.50
N SER A 295 -25.90 16.31 13.48
CA SER A 295 -26.21 15.52 14.69
C SER A 295 -25.07 15.48 15.71
N SER A 296 -23.83 15.76 15.30
CA SER A 296 -22.64 15.69 16.16
C SER A 296 -21.58 16.76 15.81
N GLY A 297 -22.00 18.02 15.64
CA GLY A 297 -21.10 19.12 15.27
C GLY A 297 -20.64 19.07 13.80
N LYS A 298 -19.66 19.91 13.44
CA LYS A 298 -19.27 20.16 12.04
C LYS A 298 -18.64 18.97 11.31
N GLU A 299 -18.28 17.89 12.01
CA GLU A 299 -17.72 16.66 11.40
C GLU A 299 -18.78 15.57 11.15
N SER A 300 -20.05 15.88 11.36
CA SER A 300 -21.10 14.86 11.33
C SER A 300 -21.37 14.30 9.92
N THR A 301 -21.42 12.97 9.82
CA THR A 301 -21.92 12.23 8.67
C THR A 301 -23.45 12.16 8.63
N THR A 302 -24.11 12.67 9.67
CA THR A 302 -25.57 12.65 9.83
C THR A 302 -26.11 14.04 10.15
N TRP A 303 -27.17 14.42 9.45
CA TRP A 303 -27.88 15.68 9.63
C TRP A 303 -29.36 15.42 9.83
N THR A 304 -30.00 16.21 10.69
CA THR A 304 -31.45 16.15 10.91
C THR A 304 -32.09 17.44 10.44
N CYS A 305 -33.16 17.34 9.69
CA CYS A 305 -33.94 18.48 9.20
C CYS A 305 -35.25 18.55 9.96
N VAL A 306 -35.48 19.68 10.64
CA VAL A 306 -36.76 19.99 11.29
C VAL A 306 -37.75 20.60 10.31
N ASN A 307 -37.29 21.16 9.20
CA ASN A 307 -38.15 21.68 8.15
C ASN A 307 -37.65 21.26 6.77
N ILE A 308 -38.49 20.49 6.06
CA ILE A 308 -38.39 20.30 4.62
C ILE A 308 -39.21 21.41 3.97
N PRO A 309 -38.61 22.28 3.14
CA PRO A 309 -39.29 23.42 2.56
C PRO A 309 -40.38 22.98 1.57
N SER A 310 -41.33 23.86 1.30
CA SER A 310 -42.29 23.67 0.22
C SER A 310 -41.64 23.75 -1.16
N ALA A 311 -42.28 23.15 -2.15
CA ALA A 311 -41.90 23.27 -3.55
C ALA A 311 -43.08 23.79 -4.38
N GLY A 312 -42.78 24.48 -5.49
CA GLY A 312 -43.81 25.00 -6.39
C GLY A 312 -44.39 23.94 -7.35
N VAL A 313 -43.71 22.81 -7.52
CA VAL A 313 -44.10 21.72 -8.43
C VAL A 313 -43.78 20.36 -7.81
N SER A 314 -44.62 19.36 -8.09
CA SER A 314 -44.34 17.97 -7.72
C SER A 314 -43.23 17.40 -8.59
N GLY A 315 -42.39 16.55 -8.01
CA GLY A 315 -41.31 15.87 -8.74
C GLY A 315 -40.05 15.66 -7.90
N PRO A 316 -39.06 14.96 -8.48
CA PRO A 316 -37.79 14.70 -7.82
C PRO A 316 -36.93 15.96 -7.74
N VAL A 317 -36.29 16.18 -6.60
CA VAL A 317 -35.25 17.18 -6.37
C VAL A 317 -34.03 16.53 -5.72
N ALA A 318 -32.85 17.07 -6.00
CA ALA A 318 -31.65 16.69 -5.27
C ALA A 318 -31.60 17.41 -3.92
N VAL A 319 -31.29 16.66 -2.87
CA VAL A 319 -31.01 17.14 -1.51
C VAL A 319 -29.50 17.14 -1.32
N LEU A 320 -28.89 18.31 -1.47
CA LEU A 320 -27.43 18.44 -1.48
C LEU A 320 -26.96 19.44 -0.42
N PRO A 321 -25.81 19.17 0.22
CA PRO A 321 -25.15 20.17 1.04
C PRO A 321 -24.60 21.29 0.15
N ARG A 322 -24.44 22.48 0.73
CA ARG A 322 -23.55 23.52 0.19
C ARG A 322 -22.42 23.80 1.15
N PHE A 323 -21.29 24.20 0.59
CA PHE A 323 -20.07 24.52 1.32
C PHE A 323 -19.61 25.92 0.90
N ASP A 324 -19.14 26.70 1.87
CA ASP A 324 -18.65 28.06 1.62
C ASP A 324 -17.29 28.07 0.90
N ASP A 325 -16.57 26.94 0.95
CA ASP A 325 -15.30 26.75 0.24
C ASP A 325 -15.46 26.43 -1.25
N GLY A 326 -16.70 26.30 -1.74
CA GLY A 326 -16.99 26.00 -3.14
C GLY A 326 -16.93 24.51 -3.50
N ARG A 327 -16.82 23.59 -2.53
CA ARG A 327 -17.05 22.16 -2.76
C ARG A 327 -18.46 21.95 -3.34
N VAL A 328 -18.57 20.99 -4.24
CA VAL A 328 -19.85 20.58 -4.83
C VAL A 328 -20.07 19.11 -4.50
N ALA A 329 -21.23 18.80 -3.91
CA ALA A 329 -21.60 17.42 -3.66
C ALA A 329 -22.14 16.75 -4.93
N GLY A 330 -21.75 15.49 -5.11
CA GLY A 330 -22.27 14.67 -6.20
C GLY A 330 -23.74 14.30 -5.98
N VAL A 331 -24.52 14.28 -7.05
CA VAL A 331 -25.89 13.74 -7.02
C VAL A 331 -25.82 12.22 -7.01
N THR A 332 -26.49 11.62 -6.04
CA THR A 332 -26.64 10.16 -5.92
C THR A 332 -28.11 9.79 -5.87
N ALA A 333 -28.46 8.52 -6.11
CA ALA A 333 -29.80 8.02 -5.83
C ALA A 333 -30.23 8.23 -4.36
N GLY A 334 -29.26 8.15 -3.43
CA GLY A 334 -29.49 8.40 -2.01
C GLY A 334 -29.72 9.87 -1.65
N SER A 335 -29.57 10.80 -2.60
CA SER A 335 -29.80 12.24 -2.40
C SER A 335 -31.14 12.73 -2.97
N VAL A 336 -31.94 11.85 -3.58
CA VAL A 336 -33.17 12.28 -4.27
C VAL A 336 -34.37 12.27 -3.33
N TYR A 337 -35.07 13.39 -3.26
CA TYR A 337 -36.34 13.55 -2.54
C TYR A 337 -37.45 13.94 -3.52
N THR A 338 -38.62 13.31 -3.43
CA THR A 338 -39.73 13.53 -4.36
C THR A 338 -40.89 14.25 -3.70
N TYR A 339 -41.22 15.44 -4.18
CA TYR A 339 -42.43 16.15 -3.78
C TYR A 339 -43.65 15.55 -4.47
N THR A 340 -44.70 15.26 -3.71
CA THR A 340 -45.96 14.69 -4.19
C THR A 340 -47.14 15.61 -3.87
N ASN A 341 -48.21 15.49 -4.66
CA ASN A 341 -49.47 16.24 -4.47
C ASN A 341 -50.41 15.60 -3.43
N LEU A 342 -49.87 14.77 -2.53
CA LEU A 342 -50.61 14.06 -1.49
C LEU A 342 -50.83 14.90 -0.23
#